data_AF-A0A8I1LLW2-F1
#
_entry.id   AF-A0A8I1LLW2-F1
#
_cell.length_a   1.000
_cell.length_b   1.000
_cell.length_c   1.000
_cell.angle_alpha   90.00
_cell.angle_beta   90.00
_cell.angle_gamma   90.00
#
_symmetry.space_group_name_H-M   'P 1'
#
loop_
_entity.id
_entity.type
_entity.pdbx_description
1 polymer ?
#
loop_
_entity_poly.entity_id
_entity_poly.type
_entity_poly.pdbx_seq_one_letter_code
_entity_poly.pdbx_strand_id
1 'polypeptide(L)'
;MVSFTAVLSRRRRGAAPPRLPGMIAAAVLVLCGSAAACPICVERPEATLAERLLDARTAVIAREDPAQPFRFAPVETLKGAPRDAAIPFLLDSATRRRLAARPGDGLLFVHDGQEWRRAAYLDPAMRRTVDAILDRGPGWAADETARFAFFAGLLHDEHPNLRRLAIDELSRARYGLIRAMARPVDPDAARRALADRTELPWAGFHIVMLGLGGRPADRALILGRIAMAARLGGVRNLDAWATALIEIDGAEGVARLAAEWFTAPSRPDELRAIIAALAVHGREGDPALRPAILSALRGLPARHPDVAGSVAAALGRIGDFSQADAIERVLLDAARRHGAELDAAELMAAALYVNTARQAAGPAPKPHGAFR
;
A
#
# COMPACT_ATOMS: atom_id res chain seq x y z
N MET A 1 -25.56 27.06 -66.51
CA MET A 1 -25.16 27.60 -67.83
C MET A 1 -23.97 28.53 -67.61
N VAL A 2 -22.83 28.23 -68.26
CA VAL A 2 -21.70 29.14 -68.60
C VAL A 2 -20.93 29.73 -67.39
N SER A 3 -19.85 29.13 -66.85
CA SER A 3 -18.45 29.04 -67.35
C SER A 3 -17.93 30.31 -68.03
N PHE A 4 -16.93 30.99 -67.48
CA PHE A 4 -15.76 31.43 -68.26
C PHE A 4 -14.58 31.87 -67.37
N THR A 5 -13.41 31.47 -67.85
CA THR A 5 -12.07 31.52 -67.27
C THR A 5 -11.32 32.77 -67.75
N ALA A 6 -10.51 33.41 -66.90
CA ALA A 6 -9.29 34.17 -67.28
C ALA A 6 -8.48 34.46 -65.98
N VAL A 7 -7.25 33.99 -65.74
CA VAL A 7 -5.95 34.03 -66.45
C VAL A 7 -5.13 35.32 -66.18
N LEU A 8 -4.05 35.10 -65.40
CA LEU A 8 -2.69 35.68 -65.41
C LEU A 8 -2.33 37.08 -64.84
N SER A 9 -1.58 37.00 -63.74
CA SER A 9 -0.20 37.51 -63.54
C SER A 9 0.06 38.97 -63.11
N ARG A 10 0.70 39.13 -61.93
CA ARG A 10 2.11 39.59 -61.82
C ARG A 10 2.65 39.49 -60.39
N ARG A 11 3.93 39.11 -60.32
CA ARG A 11 4.80 38.92 -59.15
C ARG A 11 5.02 40.19 -58.33
N ARG A 12 5.23 40.02 -57.01
CA ARG A 12 6.43 40.45 -56.22
C ARG A 12 6.26 39.91 -54.79
N ARG A 13 6.91 38.80 -54.43
CA ARG A 13 8.19 38.72 -53.69
C ARG A 13 8.25 39.62 -52.44
N GLY A 14 8.25 38.96 -51.28
CA GLY A 14 9.15 39.29 -50.18
C GLY A 14 8.47 39.86 -48.93
N ALA A 15 8.22 38.99 -47.95
CA ALA A 15 8.58 39.22 -46.55
C ALA A 15 8.13 38.00 -45.72
N ALA A 16 9.09 37.28 -45.15
CA ALA A 16 8.84 36.30 -44.10
C ALA A 16 8.59 37.02 -42.77
N PRO A 17 7.72 36.47 -41.91
CA PRO A 17 7.92 36.62 -40.46
C PRO A 17 7.73 35.25 -39.76
N PRO A 18 7.97 35.12 -38.44
CA PRO A 18 9.21 34.57 -37.92
C PRO A 18 9.02 33.19 -37.30
N ARG A 19 10.15 32.49 -37.12
CA ARG A 19 10.27 31.27 -36.33
C ARG A 19 9.87 31.54 -34.89
N LEU A 20 8.85 30.84 -34.38
CA LEU A 20 8.58 30.67 -32.96
C LEU A 20 9.44 29.52 -32.43
N PRO A 21 10.42 29.78 -31.54
CA PRO A 21 11.10 28.73 -30.81
C PRO A 21 10.33 28.42 -29.52
N GLY A 22 10.30 27.14 -29.14
CA GLY A 22 10.17 26.75 -27.73
C GLY A 22 8.76 26.72 -27.16
N MET A 23 8.00 25.68 -27.51
CA MET A 23 6.89 25.21 -26.66
C MET A 23 6.85 23.67 -26.65
N ILE A 24 7.97 23.05 -26.30
CA ILE A 24 8.06 21.61 -25.96
C ILE A 24 8.94 21.48 -24.72
N ALA A 25 8.44 21.94 -23.56
CA ALA A 25 9.11 21.74 -22.28
C ALA A 25 8.15 21.80 -21.07
N ALA A 26 6.87 21.43 -21.25
CA ALA A 26 5.87 21.51 -20.19
C ALA A 26 4.90 20.31 -20.18
N ALA A 27 5.40 19.11 -20.47
CA ALA A 27 4.62 17.87 -20.38
C ALA A 27 5.36 16.74 -19.63
N VAL A 28 6.33 17.09 -18.76
CA VAL A 28 7.17 16.10 -18.04
C VAL A 28 7.00 16.15 -16.51
N LEU A 29 6.11 16.99 -15.96
CA LEU A 29 6.07 17.25 -14.51
C LEU A 29 4.73 16.99 -13.80
N VAL A 30 3.83 16.16 -14.35
CA VAL A 30 2.54 15.84 -13.69
C VAL A 30 2.25 14.33 -13.59
N LEU A 31 3.26 13.46 -13.65
CA LEU A 31 3.08 12.05 -13.26
C LEU A 31 3.83 11.77 -11.96
N CYS A 32 3.36 12.38 -10.87
CA CYS A 32 3.53 11.79 -9.55
C CYS A 32 2.94 10.39 -9.64
N GLY A 33 3.83 9.39 -9.63
CA GLY A 33 3.46 8.01 -9.65
C GLY A 33 2.45 7.74 -8.54
N SER A 34 1.30 7.19 -8.92
CA SER A 34 0.51 6.41 -8.00
C SER A 34 1.44 5.32 -7.49
N ALA A 35 1.96 5.51 -6.29
CA ALA A 35 2.67 4.46 -5.58
C ALA A 35 1.70 3.29 -5.52
N ALA A 36 1.98 2.23 -6.27
CA ALA A 36 1.22 1.00 -6.23
C ALA A 36 1.33 0.48 -4.80
N ALA A 37 0.31 0.79 -4.00
CA ALA A 37 0.18 0.28 -2.64
C ALA A 37 0.26 -1.24 -2.72
N CYS A 38 0.99 -1.85 -1.79
CA CYS A 38 0.96 -3.30 -1.64
C CYS A 38 -0.53 -3.71 -1.55
N PRO A 39 -1.03 -4.69 -2.31
CA PRO A 39 -2.46 -4.99 -2.30
C PRO A 39 -2.97 -5.56 -0.95
N ILE A 40 -2.04 -5.98 -0.07
CA ILE A 40 -2.28 -6.32 1.35
C ILE A 40 -2.54 -5.06 2.22
N CYS A 41 -2.27 -3.87 1.67
CA CYS A 41 -2.63 -2.61 2.27
C CYS A 41 -4.13 -2.34 2.00
N VAL A 42 -4.99 -2.82 2.91
CA VAL A 42 -6.35 -2.27 3.10
C VAL A 42 -6.31 -0.73 3.14
N GLU A 43 -7.42 -0.04 2.91
CA GLU A 43 -7.57 1.41 3.16
C GLU A 43 -7.17 1.76 4.60
N ARG A 44 -5.87 1.97 4.80
CA ARG A 44 -5.24 2.32 6.07
C ARG A 44 -5.41 3.82 6.31
N PRO A 45 -5.43 4.29 7.56
CA PRO A 45 -5.28 5.72 7.82
C PRO A 45 -4.00 6.21 7.12
N GLU A 46 -4.10 7.34 6.39
CA GLU A 46 -3.00 7.89 5.58
C GLU A 46 -1.71 7.99 6.40
N ALA A 47 -1.83 8.38 7.66
CA ALA A 47 -0.77 8.38 8.66
C ALA A 47 -1.26 7.80 10.00
N THR A 48 -0.42 7.02 10.66
CA THR A 48 -0.57 6.52 12.04
C THR A 48 -0.42 7.64 13.07
N LEU A 49 -0.78 7.37 14.33
CA LEU A 49 -0.51 8.32 15.41
C LEU A 49 0.99 8.61 15.55
N ALA A 50 1.85 7.59 15.43
CA ALA A 50 3.29 7.81 15.57
C ALA A 50 3.85 8.63 14.41
N GLU A 51 3.46 8.35 13.16
CA GLU A 51 3.84 9.19 12.00
C GLU A 51 3.38 10.62 12.22
N ARG A 52 2.11 10.85 12.55
CA ARG A 52 1.60 12.21 12.79
C ARG A 52 2.38 12.94 13.89
N LEU A 53 2.81 12.25 14.93
CA LEU A 53 3.55 12.83 16.04
C LEU A 53 5.03 13.12 15.67
N LEU A 54 5.65 12.21 14.93
CA LEU A 54 7.04 12.33 14.48
C LEU A 54 7.22 13.32 13.33
N ASP A 55 6.20 13.48 12.49
CA ASP A 55 6.20 14.43 11.37
C ASP A 55 5.72 15.83 11.79
N ALA A 56 4.96 15.93 12.90
CA ALA A 56 4.47 17.21 13.38
C ALA A 56 5.60 18.17 13.75
N ARG A 57 5.43 19.45 13.43
CA ARG A 57 6.34 20.51 13.89
C ARG A 57 6.13 20.83 15.36
N THR A 58 4.88 20.82 15.80
CA THR A 58 4.49 21.09 17.17
C THR A 58 3.52 20.02 17.66
N ALA A 59 3.73 19.52 18.88
CA ALA A 59 2.79 18.64 19.57
C ALA A 59 2.55 19.15 20.98
N VAL A 60 1.29 19.28 21.37
CA VAL A 60 0.88 19.81 22.68
C VAL A 60 -0.19 18.94 23.29
N ILE A 61 -0.22 18.94 24.62
CA ILE A 61 -1.38 18.49 25.38
C ILE A 61 -2.21 19.71 25.69
N ALA A 62 -3.49 19.65 25.36
CA ALA A 62 -4.43 20.72 25.64
C ALA A 62 -5.55 20.24 26.57
N ARG A 63 -6.05 21.18 27.36
CA ARG A 63 -7.23 21.03 28.23
C ARG A 63 -8.15 22.23 28.02
N GLU A 64 -9.24 22.30 28.77
CA GLU A 64 -10.13 23.47 28.72
C GLU A 64 -9.37 24.74 29.12
N ASP A 65 -9.57 25.81 28.34
CA ASP A 65 -9.07 27.13 28.69
C ASP A 65 -9.89 27.70 29.87
N PRO A 66 -9.26 28.00 31.02
CA PRO A 66 -9.97 28.56 32.17
C PRO A 66 -10.54 29.96 31.91
N ALA A 67 -9.98 30.72 30.95
CA ALA A 67 -10.47 32.04 30.56
C ALA A 67 -11.56 31.99 29.48
N GLN A 68 -11.62 30.90 28.71
CA GLN A 68 -12.58 30.73 27.60
C GLN A 68 -13.22 29.33 27.65
N PRO A 69 -14.38 29.18 28.31
CA PRO A 69 -15.09 27.90 28.37
C PRO A 69 -15.31 27.32 26.97
N PHE A 70 -15.20 25.99 26.87
CA PHE A 70 -15.31 25.26 25.59
C PHE A 70 -14.21 25.56 24.55
N ARG A 71 -13.12 26.23 24.92
CA ARG A 71 -11.90 26.34 24.10
C ARG A 71 -10.78 25.48 24.66
N PHE A 72 -9.84 25.12 23.79
CA PHE A 72 -8.63 24.42 24.18
C PHE A 72 -7.49 25.41 24.46
N ALA A 73 -6.82 25.24 25.59
CA ALA A 73 -5.53 25.87 25.88
C ALA A 73 -4.45 24.79 26.00
N PRO A 74 -3.27 24.98 25.36
CA PRO A 74 -2.12 24.13 25.62
C PRO A 74 -1.73 24.22 27.10
N VAL A 75 -1.60 23.07 27.76
CA VAL A 75 -1.11 22.96 29.14
C VAL A 75 0.32 22.44 29.19
N GLU A 76 0.75 21.74 28.14
CA GLU A 76 2.09 21.18 28.04
C GLU A 76 2.50 21.08 26.57
N THR A 77 3.77 21.38 26.27
CA THR A 77 4.34 21.17 24.94
C THR A 77 5.23 19.95 24.96
N LEU A 78 4.93 18.97 24.12
CA LEU A 78 5.69 17.72 23.99
C LEU A 78 6.79 17.83 22.93
N LYS A 79 6.57 18.64 21.89
CA LYS A 79 7.50 18.80 20.77
C LYS A 79 7.36 20.19 20.14
N GLY A 80 8.49 20.77 19.75
CA GLY A 80 8.55 22.06 19.06
C GLY A 80 8.22 23.23 19.99
N ALA A 81 8.03 24.42 19.41
CA ALA A 81 7.51 25.57 20.13
C ALA A 81 6.00 25.65 19.95
N PRO A 82 5.23 25.96 21.01
CA PRO A 82 3.82 26.30 20.85
C PRO A 82 3.75 27.56 19.99
N ARG A 83 3.03 27.50 18.87
CA ARG A 83 2.76 28.70 18.08
C ARG A 83 1.64 29.49 18.74
N ASP A 84 1.66 30.81 18.57
CA ASP A 84 0.57 31.71 18.96
C ASP A 84 -0.75 31.45 18.20
N ALA A 85 -0.77 30.46 17.30
CA ALA A 85 -1.97 30.02 16.63
C ALA A 85 -2.85 29.22 17.58
N ALA A 86 -3.96 29.83 18.01
CA ALA A 86 -4.99 29.18 18.82
C ALA A 86 -5.46 27.86 18.19
N ILE A 87 -5.72 26.85 19.03
CA ILE A 87 -6.28 25.57 18.59
C ILE A 87 -7.72 25.83 18.11
N PRO A 88 -8.05 25.64 16.82
CA PRO A 88 -9.30 26.13 16.23
C PRO A 88 -10.51 25.22 16.54
N PHE A 89 -10.34 24.21 17.38
CA PHE A 89 -11.39 23.25 17.73
C PHE A 89 -12.17 23.69 18.96
N LEU A 90 -13.48 23.45 18.94
CA LEU A 90 -14.30 23.57 20.13
C LEU A 90 -14.17 22.32 20.99
N LEU A 91 -14.17 22.51 22.31
CA LEU A 91 -14.23 21.43 23.27
C LEU A 91 -15.69 21.06 23.53
N ASP A 92 -16.10 19.85 23.14
CA ASP A 92 -17.46 19.38 23.37
C ASP A 92 -17.73 19.07 24.86
N SER A 93 -19.00 19.16 25.26
CA SER A 93 -19.42 18.94 26.66
C SER A 93 -19.05 17.57 27.23
N ALA A 94 -19.01 16.51 26.40
CA ALA A 94 -18.69 15.17 26.87
C ALA A 94 -17.18 15.04 27.18
N THR A 95 -16.33 15.48 26.25
CA THR A 95 -14.89 15.57 26.44
C THR A 95 -14.54 16.48 27.62
N ARG A 96 -15.20 17.64 27.74
CA ARG A 96 -14.98 18.57 28.86
C ARG A 96 -15.22 17.91 30.21
N ARG A 97 -16.40 17.30 30.39
CA ARG A 97 -16.75 16.60 31.64
C ARG A 97 -15.76 15.49 31.95
N ARG A 98 -15.33 14.74 30.92
CA ARG A 98 -14.34 13.68 31.07
C ARG A 98 -12.98 14.22 31.55
N LEU A 99 -12.50 15.32 30.95
CA LEU A 99 -11.24 15.97 31.38
C LEU A 99 -11.36 16.56 32.79
N ALA A 100 -12.49 17.17 33.14
CA ALA A 100 -12.72 17.70 34.48
C ALA A 100 -12.70 16.59 35.55
N ALA A 101 -13.28 15.42 35.26
CA ALA A 101 -13.27 14.26 36.15
C ALA A 101 -11.89 13.59 36.28
N ARG A 102 -10.96 13.84 35.36
CA ARG A 102 -9.61 13.24 35.31
C ARG A 102 -8.55 14.30 35.09
N PRO A 103 -8.06 14.94 36.16
CA PRO A 103 -7.11 16.06 36.07
C PRO A 103 -5.79 15.71 35.36
N GLY A 104 -5.35 14.44 35.44
CA GLY A 104 -4.13 13.96 34.78
C GLY A 104 -4.27 13.62 33.30
N ASP A 105 -5.49 13.63 32.75
CA ASP A 105 -5.72 13.28 31.35
C ASP A 105 -5.51 14.52 30.44
N GLY A 106 -5.56 14.35 29.13
CA GLY A 106 -5.45 15.48 28.20
C GLY A 106 -5.87 15.12 26.78
N LEU A 107 -5.85 16.11 25.90
CA LEU A 107 -5.99 15.89 24.46
C LEU A 107 -4.71 16.25 23.74
N LEU A 108 -4.19 15.31 22.98
CA LEU A 108 -3.05 15.51 22.11
C LEU A 108 -3.50 16.24 20.84
N PHE A 109 -2.87 17.38 20.58
CA PHE A 109 -2.96 18.09 19.32
C PHE A 109 -1.59 18.11 18.65
N VAL A 110 -1.60 17.94 17.34
CA VAL A 110 -0.41 18.04 16.49
C VAL A 110 -0.62 19.13 15.45
N HIS A 111 0.46 19.81 15.07
CA HIS A 111 0.46 20.85 14.05
C HIS A 111 1.61 20.61 13.06
N ASP A 112 1.29 20.47 11.78
CA ASP A 112 2.26 20.16 10.71
C ASP A 112 2.97 21.41 10.15
N GLY A 113 2.49 22.60 10.51
CA GLY A 113 2.99 23.88 10.02
C GLY A 113 1.94 24.69 9.27
N GLN A 114 0.87 24.04 8.82
CA GLN A 114 -0.29 24.62 8.16
C GLN A 114 -1.55 24.51 9.04
N GLU A 115 -1.81 23.33 9.60
CA GLU A 115 -3.06 23.08 10.32
C GLU A 115 -2.88 22.30 11.63
N TRP A 116 -3.78 22.59 12.57
CA TRP A 116 -3.94 21.80 13.78
C TRP A 116 -4.79 20.56 13.51
N ARG A 117 -4.43 19.44 14.11
CA ARG A 117 -5.21 18.20 14.09
C ARG A 117 -5.32 17.62 15.50
N ARG A 118 -6.52 17.16 15.87
CA ARG A 118 -6.73 16.38 17.10
C ARG A 118 -6.19 14.97 16.87
N ALA A 119 -5.21 14.55 17.67
CA ALA A 119 -4.50 13.30 17.43
C ALA A 119 -4.96 12.13 18.32
N ALA A 120 -5.12 12.36 19.64
CA ALA A 120 -5.51 11.32 20.59
C ALA A 120 -6.02 11.90 21.92
N TYR A 121 -6.80 11.12 22.65
CA TYR A 121 -7.02 11.34 24.09
C TYR A 121 -5.90 10.67 24.88
N LEU A 122 -5.33 11.40 25.84
CA LEU A 122 -4.21 10.94 26.66
C LEU A 122 -4.68 10.68 28.08
N ASP A 123 -4.92 9.43 28.41
CA ASP A 123 -4.85 8.93 29.79
C ASP A 123 -3.38 8.62 30.16
N PRO A 124 -3.07 8.22 31.41
CA PRO A 124 -1.69 7.94 31.81
C PRO A 124 -0.98 6.86 30.98
N ALA A 125 -1.72 5.87 30.45
CA ALA A 125 -1.14 4.78 29.67
C ALA A 125 -0.79 5.23 28.26
N MET A 126 -1.72 5.92 27.59
CA MET A 126 -1.48 6.54 26.29
C MET A 126 -0.38 7.61 26.37
N ARG A 127 -0.34 8.40 27.47
CA ARG A 127 0.70 9.41 27.67
C ARG A 127 2.10 8.80 27.68
N ARG A 128 2.33 7.76 28.49
CA ARG A 128 3.63 7.05 28.52
C ARG A 128 4.04 6.52 27.14
N THR A 129 3.06 6.06 26.36
CA THR A 129 3.31 5.56 25.00
C THR A 129 3.69 6.68 24.04
N VAL A 130 3.02 7.83 24.11
CA VAL A 130 3.35 9.03 23.34
C VAL A 130 4.76 9.55 23.67
N ASP A 131 5.11 9.59 24.96
CA ASP A 131 6.46 9.98 25.38
C ASP A 131 7.51 9.01 24.82
N ALA A 132 7.26 7.70 24.89
CA ALA A 132 8.15 6.69 24.32
C ALA A 132 8.28 6.77 22.79
N ILE A 133 7.20 7.13 22.08
CA ILE A 133 7.24 7.39 20.63
C ILE A 133 8.14 8.59 20.34
N LEU A 134 8.01 9.70 21.07
CA LEU A 134 8.83 10.89 20.85
C LEU A 134 10.31 10.65 21.14
N ASP A 135 10.60 9.88 22.19
CA ASP A 135 11.97 9.52 22.60
C ASP A 135 12.65 8.59 21.59
N ARG A 136 11.97 7.50 21.18
CA ARG A 136 12.56 6.44 20.34
C ARG A 136 12.38 6.69 18.85
N GLY A 137 11.33 7.42 18.48
CA GLY A 137 10.89 7.59 17.10
C GLY A 137 11.93 8.14 16.12
N PRO A 138 12.80 9.10 16.50
CA PRO A 138 13.87 9.56 15.62
C PRO A 138 14.81 8.44 15.13
N GLY A 139 14.99 7.37 15.92
CA GLY A 139 15.84 6.22 15.56
C GLY A 139 15.17 5.21 14.62
N TRP A 140 13.85 5.23 14.49
CA TRP A 140 13.10 4.22 13.73
C TRP A 140 13.29 4.28 12.22
N ALA A 141 13.72 5.43 11.67
CA ALA A 141 14.05 5.53 10.26
C ALA A 141 15.30 4.69 9.89
N ALA A 142 16.23 4.53 10.84
CA ALA A 142 17.43 3.72 10.66
C ALA A 142 17.20 2.24 11.06
N ASP A 143 16.28 2.00 11.99
CA ASP A 143 15.93 0.66 12.47
C ASP A 143 14.40 0.45 12.51
N GLU A 144 13.87 0.00 11.37
CA GLU A 144 12.45 -0.38 11.23
C GLU A 144 12.08 -1.53 12.19
N THR A 145 13.03 -2.41 12.52
CA THR A 145 12.79 -3.55 13.42
C THR A 145 12.54 -3.06 14.84
N ALA A 146 13.28 -2.05 15.31
CA ALA A 146 13.03 -1.44 16.62
C ALA A 146 11.66 -0.77 16.71
N ARG A 147 11.22 -0.07 15.65
CA ARG A 147 9.85 0.48 15.58
C ARG A 147 8.82 -0.62 15.72
N PHE A 148 9.01 -1.66 14.93
CA PHE A 148 8.08 -2.76 14.84
C PHE A 148 7.99 -3.53 16.18
N ALA A 149 9.13 -3.82 16.81
CA ALA A 149 9.20 -4.47 18.12
C ALA A 149 8.52 -3.65 19.23
N PHE A 150 8.63 -2.32 19.18
CA PHE A 150 7.94 -1.45 20.13
C PHE A 150 6.41 -1.62 20.05
N PHE A 151 5.84 -1.52 18.84
CA PHE A 151 4.39 -1.67 18.66
C PHE A 151 3.91 -3.11 18.84
N ALA A 152 4.76 -4.11 18.56
CA ALA A 152 4.47 -5.51 18.86
C ALA A 152 4.13 -5.73 20.34
N GLY A 153 4.88 -5.07 21.23
CA GLY A 153 4.67 -5.15 22.68
C GLY A 153 3.31 -4.62 23.14
N LEU A 154 2.64 -3.80 22.33
CA LEU A 154 1.33 -3.22 22.67
C LEU A 154 0.15 -4.02 22.11
N LEU A 155 0.40 -5.05 21.29
CA LEU A 155 -0.66 -5.78 20.58
C LEU A 155 -1.59 -6.57 21.53
N HIS A 156 -1.09 -6.95 22.70
CA HIS A 156 -1.83 -7.69 23.73
C HIS A 156 -2.16 -6.83 24.96
N ASP A 157 -1.96 -5.52 24.86
CA ASP A 157 -2.28 -4.61 25.96
C ASP A 157 -3.79 -4.63 26.24
N GLU A 158 -4.18 -4.64 27.52
CA GLU A 158 -5.57 -4.58 27.95
C GLU A 158 -6.21 -3.26 27.51
N HIS A 159 -5.42 -2.18 27.45
CA HIS A 159 -5.87 -0.85 27.07
C HIS A 159 -6.24 -0.81 25.58
N PRO A 160 -7.53 -0.60 25.26
CA PRO A 160 -8.02 -0.74 23.89
C PRO A 160 -7.32 0.22 22.92
N ASN A 161 -7.04 1.46 23.34
CA ASN A 161 -6.37 2.42 22.46
C ASN A 161 -4.88 2.09 22.19
N LEU A 162 -4.22 1.35 23.09
CA LEU A 162 -2.81 0.94 22.88
C LEU A 162 -2.76 -0.25 21.91
N ARG A 163 -3.63 -1.24 22.11
CA ARG A 163 -3.82 -2.34 21.17
C ARG A 163 -4.20 -1.85 19.78
N ARG A 164 -5.09 -0.86 19.72
CA ARG A 164 -5.52 -0.16 18.51
C ARG A 164 -4.35 0.50 17.78
N LEU A 165 -3.54 1.26 18.50
CA LEU A 165 -2.32 1.88 17.98
C LEU A 165 -1.34 0.83 17.44
N ALA A 166 -1.14 -0.26 18.18
CA ALA A 166 -0.35 -1.40 17.72
C ALA A 166 -0.86 -1.94 16.38
N ILE A 167 -2.15 -2.24 16.27
CA ILE A 167 -2.73 -2.78 15.04
C ILE A 167 -2.56 -1.80 13.87
N ASP A 168 -2.77 -0.50 14.08
CA ASP A 168 -2.58 0.53 13.04
C ASP A 168 -1.12 0.59 12.54
N GLU A 169 -0.15 0.41 13.44
CA GLU A 169 1.28 0.41 13.11
C GLU A 169 1.74 -0.90 12.45
N LEU A 170 1.36 -2.03 13.04
CA LEU A 170 1.77 -3.36 12.58
C LEU A 170 1.12 -3.74 11.25
N SER A 171 -0.13 -3.28 11.01
CA SER A 171 -0.80 -3.47 9.73
C SER A 171 -0.10 -2.76 8.57
N ARG A 172 0.80 -1.80 8.85
CA ARG A 172 1.63 -1.11 7.86
C ARG A 172 2.98 -1.77 7.60
N ALA A 173 3.40 -2.68 8.46
CA ALA A 173 4.71 -3.30 8.36
C ALA A 173 4.85 -4.19 7.13
N ARG A 174 6.11 -4.38 6.73
CA ARG A 174 6.46 -5.35 5.67
C ARG A 174 6.11 -6.76 6.11
N TYR A 175 5.74 -7.59 5.14
CA TYR A 175 5.28 -8.95 5.40
C TYR A 175 6.33 -9.79 6.13
N GLY A 176 7.60 -9.70 5.71
CA GLY A 176 8.70 -10.43 6.34
C GLY A 176 8.86 -10.07 7.83
N LEU A 177 8.60 -8.81 8.21
CA LEU A 177 8.62 -8.39 9.61
C LEU A 177 7.45 -9.02 10.37
N ILE A 178 6.23 -8.96 9.82
CA ILE A 178 5.04 -9.59 10.41
C ILE A 178 5.28 -11.09 10.63
N ARG A 179 5.79 -11.79 9.61
CA ARG A 179 6.10 -13.22 9.66
C ARG A 179 7.16 -13.56 10.71
N ALA A 180 8.22 -12.76 10.83
CA ALA A 180 9.29 -12.98 11.80
C ALA A 180 8.81 -12.90 13.26
N MET A 181 7.76 -12.12 13.55
CA MET A 181 7.23 -11.92 14.90
C MET A 181 5.98 -12.72 15.22
N ALA A 182 5.37 -13.41 14.26
CA ALA A 182 3.99 -13.90 14.37
C ALA A 182 3.70 -14.92 15.50
N ARG A 183 4.69 -15.25 16.32
CA ARG A 183 4.51 -15.99 17.56
C ARG A 183 4.44 -15.05 18.78
N PRO A 184 3.36 -15.08 19.60
CA PRO A 184 2.03 -15.60 19.34
C PRO A 184 1.01 -14.45 19.43
N VAL A 185 0.57 -13.94 18.29
CA VAL A 185 -0.70 -13.19 18.30
C VAL A 185 -1.78 -14.18 18.69
N ASP A 186 -2.47 -13.93 19.81
CA ASP A 186 -3.60 -14.76 20.28
C ASP A 186 -4.54 -15.05 19.08
N PRO A 187 -4.53 -16.28 18.56
CA PRO A 187 -5.32 -16.59 17.38
C PRO A 187 -6.83 -16.53 17.67
N ASP A 188 -7.25 -16.66 18.93
CA ASP A 188 -8.64 -16.44 19.31
C ASP A 188 -8.99 -14.95 19.34
N ALA A 189 -8.05 -14.07 19.66
CA ALA A 189 -8.23 -12.63 19.48
C ALA A 189 -8.42 -12.26 18.00
N ALA A 190 -7.65 -12.85 17.09
CA ALA A 190 -7.82 -12.64 15.66
C ALA A 190 -9.20 -13.12 15.16
N ARG A 191 -9.71 -14.27 15.64
CA ARG A 191 -11.07 -14.72 15.30
C ARG A 191 -12.15 -13.80 15.87
N ARG A 192 -12.02 -13.37 17.13
CA ARG A 192 -12.95 -12.41 17.75
C ARG A 192 -12.98 -11.11 16.96
N ALA A 193 -11.81 -10.61 16.54
CA ALA A 193 -11.71 -9.41 15.72
C ALA A 193 -12.41 -9.57 14.35
N LEU A 194 -12.27 -10.72 13.68
CA LEU A 194 -12.98 -10.96 12.42
C LEU A 194 -14.52 -11.07 12.56
N ALA A 195 -15.03 -11.30 13.77
CA ALA A 195 -16.46 -11.27 14.07
C ALA A 195 -16.93 -9.86 14.48
N ASP A 196 -16.03 -8.98 14.91
CA ASP A 196 -16.33 -7.62 15.33
C ASP A 196 -16.39 -6.66 14.13
N ARG A 197 -17.54 -6.00 13.95
CA ARG A 197 -17.72 -5.03 12.85
C ARG A 197 -16.78 -3.82 12.97
N THR A 198 -16.39 -3.47 14.19
CA THR A 198 -15.50 -2.34 14.44
C THR A 198 -14.06 -2.62 14.02
N GLU A 199 -13.69 -3.90 13.87
CA GLU A 199 -12.33 -4.34 13.47
C GLU A 199 -12.23 -4.67 11.96
N LEU A 200 -13.32 -4.51 11.19
CA LEU A 200 -13.33 -4.80 9.75
C LEU A 200 -12.23 -4.09 8.95
N PRO A 201 -11.85 -2.83 9.23
CA PRO A 201 -10.75 -2.19 8.51
C PRO A 201 -9.38 -2.87 8.71
N TRP A 202 -9.21 -3.72 9.74
CA TRP A 202 -7.99 -4.50 9.98
C TRP A 202 -8.17 -5.99 9.70
N ALA A 203 -9.27 -6.37 9.04
CA ALA A 203 -9.55 -7.76 8.72
C ALA A 203 -8.39 -8.42 7.96
N GLY A 204 -7.75 -7.73 7.01
CA GLY A 204 -6.59 -8.25 6.29
C GLY A 204 -5.43 -8.64 7.23
N PHE A 205 -5.11 -7.78 8.20
CA PHE A 205 -4.09 -8.07 9.22
C PHE A 205 -4.47 -9.30 10.04
N HIS A 206 -5.71 -9.36 10.56
CA HIS A 206 -6.16 -10.51 11.35
C HIS A 206 -6.17 -11.82 10.56
N ILE A 207 -6.53 -11.79 9.28
CA ILE A 207 -6.50 -12.97 8.40
C ILE A 207 -5.07 -13.51 8.25
N VAL A 208 -4.09 -12.63 7.99
CA VAL A 208 -2.68 -13.03 7.89
C VAL A 208 -2.19 -13.62 9.22
N MET A 209 -2.58 -13.02 10.36
CA MET A 209 -2.24 -13.57 11.67
C MET A 209 -2.81 -14.97 11.90
N LEU A 210 -4.01 -15.29 11.39
CA LEU A 210 -4.56 -16.65 11.46
C LEU A 210 -3.70 -17.65 10.69
N GLY A 211 -3.22 -17.28 9.50
CA GLY A 211 -2.35 -18.15 8.69
C GLY A 211 -1.03 -18.46 9.41
N LEU A 212 -0.41 -17.42 9.98
CA LEU A 212 0.86 -17.55 10.71
C LEU A 212 0.74 -18.31 12.04
N GLY A 213 -0.46 -18.32 12.65
CA GLY A 213 -0.73 -19.06 13.89
C GLY A 213 -0.80 -20.59 13.72
N GLY A 214 -1.03 -21.09 12.50
CA GLY A 214 -0.90 -22.52 12.15
C GLY A 214 -1.84 -23.50 12.87
N ARG A 215 -2.94 -23.04 13.49
CA ARG A 215 -3.86 -23.94 14.19
C ARG A 215 -4.79 -24.70 13.23
N PRO A 216 -5.14 -25.97 13.52
CA PRO A 216 -6.03 -26.76 12.65
C PRO A 216 -7.39 -26.10 12.39
N ALA A 217 -7.99 -25.45 13.40
CA ALA A 217 -9.27 -24.76 13.24
C ALA A 217 -9.18 -23.48 12.38
N ASP A 218 -8.03 -22.80 12.37
CA ASP A 218 -7.79 -21.67 11.45
C ASP A 218 -7.60 -22.15 10.02
N ARG A 219 -6.91 -23.29 9.84
CA ARG A 219 -6.76 -23.96 8.56
C ARG A 219 -8.11 -24.23 7.89
N ALA A 220 -9.06 -24.80 8.62
CA ALA A 220 -10.40 -25.08 8.11
C ALA A 220 -11.16 -23.81 7.69
N LEU A 221 -11.06 -22.73 8.47
CA LEU A 221 -11.64 -21.43 8.14
C LEU A 221 -11.04 -20.85 6.84
N ILE A 222 -9.72 -20.84 6.73
CA ILE A 222 -9.01 -20.32 5.55
C ILE A 222 -9.40 -21.10 4.30
N LEU A 223 -9.37 -22.44 4.36
CA LEU A 223 -9.76 -23.31 3.24
C LEU A 223 -11.22 -23.07 2.83
N GLY A 224 -12.14 -22.95 3.80
CA GLY A 224 -13.55 -22.67 3.52
C GLY A 224 -13.75 -21.31 2.83
N ARG A 225 -12.99 -20.29 3.22
CA ARG A 225 -13.04 -18.95 2.60
C ARG A 225 -12.48 -18.96 1.18
N ILE A 226 -11.38 -19.67 0.93
CA ILE A 226 -10.81 -19.84 -0.41
C ILE A 226 -11.78 -20.58 -1.33
N ALA A 227 -12.37 -21.69 -0.87
CA ALA A 227 -13.34 -22.44 -1.66
C ALA A 227 -14.59 -21.60 -1.98
N MET A 228 -15.06 -20.79 -1.02
CA MET A 228 -16.16 -19.85 -1.25
C MET A 228 -15.80 -18.78 -2.29
N ALA A 229 -14.60 -18.22 -2.23
CA ALA A 229 -14.11 -17.24 -3.21
C ALA A 229 -14.01 -17.85 -4.61
N ALA A 230 -13.47 -19.06 -4.73
CA ALA A 230 -13.36 -19.75 -6.01
C ALA A 230 -14.73 -19.96 -6.65
N ARG A 231 -15.74 -20.36 -5.85
CA ARG A 231 -17.10 -20.69 -6.31
C ARG A 231 -18.02 -19.50 -6.57
N LEU A 232 -18.03 -18.51 -5.67
CA LEU A 232 -19.00 -17.40 -5.70
C LEU A 232 -18.39 -16.08 -6.16
N GLY A 233 -17.06 -15.96 -6.11
CA GLY A 233 -16.36 -14.71 -6.34
C GLY A 233 -16.60 -13.63 -5.27
N GLY A 234 -15.94 -12.48 -5.43
CA GLY A 234 -16.24 -11.27 -4.66
C GLY A 234 -15.94 -11.33 -3.16
N VAL A 235 -15.04 -12.23 -2.73
CA VAL A 235 -14.63 -12.32 -1.33
C VAL A 235 -13.68 -11.17 -0.98
N ARG A 236 -14.05 -10.40 0.06
CA ARG A 236 -13.21 -9.33 0.60
C ARG A 236 -11.91 -9.87 1.20
N ASN A 237 -10.82 -9.13 1.01
CA ASN A 237 -9.47 -9.47 1.47
C ASN A 237 -8.95 -10.80 0.88
N LEU A 238 -9.28 -11.11 -0.39
CA LEU A 238 -8.85 -12.35 -1.04
C LEU A 238 -7.33 -12.51 -1.05
N ASP A 239 -6.60 -11.42 -1.20
CA ASP A 239 -5.15 -11.32 -1.08
C ASP A 239 -4.65 -11.78 0.31
N ALA A 240 -5.30 -11.33 1.40
CA ALA A 240 -4.97 -11.75 2.75
C ALA A 240 -5.31 -13.23 2.97
N TRP A 241 -6.46 -13.69 2.48
CA TRP A 241 -6.85 -15.11 2.54
C TRP A 241 -5.91 -16.01 1.76
N ALA A 242 -5.48 -15.59 0.56
CA ALA A 242 -4.50 -16.29 -0.25
C ALA A 242 -3.12 -16.29 0.43
N THR A 243 -2.72 -15.18 1.05
CA THR A 243 -1.49 -15.10 1.84
C THR A 243 -1.53 -16.08 3.01
N ALA A 244 -2.65 -16.14 3.74
CA ALA A 244 -2.85 -17.07 4.84
C ALA A 244 -2.87 -18.53 4.37
N LEU A 245 -3.45 -18.83 3.20
CA LEU A 245 -3.43 -20.15 2.59
C LEU A 245 -1.99 -20.63 2.30
N ILE A 246 -1.16 -19.75 1.75
CA ILE A 246 0.24 -20.09 1.46
C ILE A 246 1.03 -20.31 2.76
N GLU A 247 0.73 -19.59 3.84
CA GLU A 247 1.37 -19.84 5.15
C GLU A 247 1.00 -21.22 5.73
N ILE A 248 -0.26 -21.65 5.61
CA ILE A 248 -0.68 -22.95 6.19
C ILE A 248 -0.29 -24.16 5.34
N ASP A 249 -0.24 -24.01 4.01
CA ASP A 249 -0.09 -25.14 3.07
C ASP A 249 1.16 -25.03 2.18
N GLY A 250 1.94 -23.96 2.30
CA GLY A 250 3.16 -23.75 1.54
C GLY A 250 2.97 -23.88 0.03
N ALA A 251 3.75 -24.77 -0.59
CA ALA A 251 3.71 -25.00 -2.03
C ALA A 251 2.36 -25.59 -2.50
N GLU A 252 1.68 -26.38 -1.67
CA GLU A 252 0.35 -26.89 -1.99
C GLU A 252 -0.68 -25.76 -2.02
N GLY A 253 -0.53 -24.75 -1.15
CA GLY A 253 -1.34 -23.54 -1.16
C GLY A 253 -1.19 -22.78 -2.48
N VAL A 254 0.05 -22.62 -2.97
CA VAL A 254 0.34 -22.01 -4.29
C VAL A 254 -0.30 -22.82 -5.42
N ALA A 255 -0.15 -24.16 -5.40
CA ALA A 255 -0.72 -25.03 -6.42
C ALA A 255 -2.26 -24.97 -6.44
N ARG A 256 -2.90 -24.90 -5.26
CA ARG A 256 -4.35 -24.74 -5.14
C ARG A 256 -4.84 -23.44 -5.76
N LEU A 257 -4.18 -22.31 -5.45
CA LEU A 257 -4.55 -21.01 -6.04
C LEU A 257 -4.45 -21.04 -7.57
N ALA A 258 -3.40 -21.67 -8.10
CA ALA A 258 -3.24 -21.82 -9.54
C ALA A 258 -4.34 -22.69 -10.17
N ALA A 259 -4.72 -23.81 -9.53
CA ALA A 259 -5.76 -24.70 -10.03
C ALA A 259 -7.15 -24.05 -10.05
N GLU A 260 -7.47 -23.22 -9.05
CA GLU A 260 -8.79 -22.60 -8.91
C GLU A 260 -8.96 -21.33 -9.77
N TRP A 261 -7.90 -20.53 -9.95
CA TRP A 261 -7.99 -19.25 -10.66
C TRP A 261 -7.26 -19.19 -12.00
N PHE A 262 -6.14 -19.88 -12.19
CA PHE A 262 -5.30 -19.63 -13.38
C PHE A 262 -5.82 -20.36 -14.62
N THR A 263 -6.64 -21.38 -14.43
CA THR A 263 -7.32 -22.12 -15.50
C THR A 263 -8.79 -21.73 -15.68
N ALA A 264 -9.36 -20.96 -14.74
CA ALA A 264 -10.73 -20.49 -14.80
C ALA A 264 -10.88 -19.30 -15.77
N PRO A 265 -12.12 -18.92 -16.16
CA PRO A 265 -12.37 -17.66 -16.85
C PRO A 265 -11.79 -16.47 -16.07
N SER A 266 -11.30 -15.45 -16.79
CA SER A 266 -10.64 -14.32 -16.15
C SER A 266 -11.56 -13.58 -15.17
N ARG A 267 -11.03 -13.38 -13.95
CA ARG A 267 -11.57 -12.51 -12.91
C ARG A 267 -10.44 -11.57 -12.50
N PRO A 268 -10.20 -10.46 -13.24
CA PRO A 268 -8.98 -9.67 -13.12
C PRO A 268 -8.67 -9.21 -11.69
N ASP A 269 -9.69 -8.73 -10.97
CA ASP A 269 -9.51 -8.25 -9.59
C ASP A 269 -9.07 -9.35 -8.64
N GLU A 270 -9.63 -10.55 -8.78
CA GLU A 270 -9.26 -11.70 -7.97
C GLU A 270 -7.86 -12.24 -8.35
N LEU A 271 -7.55 -12.27 -9.65
CA LEU A 271 -6.22 -12.61 -10.13
C LEU A 271 -5.17 -11.64 -9.58
N ARG A 272 -5.44 -10.33 -9.59
CA ARG A 272 -4.54 -9.31 -9.01
C ARG A 272 -4.34 -9.54 -7.50
N ALA A 273 -5.40 -9.86 -6.76
CA ALA A 273 -5.30 -10.19 -5.34
C ALA A 273 -4.42 -11.43 -5.08
N ILE A 274 -4.54 -12.47 -5.90
CA ILE A 274 -3.72 -13.69 -5.80
C ILE A 274 -2.27 -13.43 -6.22
N ILE A 275 -2.05 -12.71 -7.32
CA ILE A 275 -0.73 -12.26 -7.77
C ILE A 275 -0.05 -11.47 -6.66
N ALA A 276 -0.78 -10.63 -5.92
CA ALA A 276 -0.26 -9.88 -4.80
C ALA A 276 0.24 -10.78 -3.66
N ALA A 277 -0.57 -11.76 -3.25
CA ALA A 277 -0.20 -12.73 -2.23
C ALA A 277 1.07 -13.52 -2.64
N LEU A 278 1.11 -14.00 -3.89
CA LEU A 278 2.26 -14.69 -4.46
C LEU A 278 3.52 -13.80 -4.48
N ALA A 279 3.38 -12.53 -4.86
CA ALA A 279 4.49 -11.59 -4.93
C ALA A 279 5.12 -11.33 -3.56
N VAL A 280 4.28 -11.19 -2.53
CA VAL A 280 4.71 -10.95 -1.16
C VAL A 280 5.48 -12.16 -0.62
N HIS A 281 4.95 -13.37 -0.82
CA HIS A 281 5.63 -14.61 -0.45
C HIS A 281 6.92 -14.85 -1.25
N GLY A 282 6.92 -14.57 -2.55
CA GLY A 282 8.09 -14.76 -3.40
C GLY A 282 9.26 -13.83 -3.07
N ARG A 283 8.97 -12.69 -2.43
CA ARG A 283 9.97 -11.70 -2.00
C ARG A 283 10.41 -11.89 -0.54
N GLU A 284 9.47 -12.10 0.37
CA GLU A 284 9.69 -12.01 1.82
C GLU A 284 9.26 -13.27 2.61
N GLY A 285 8.66 -14.26 1.92
CA GLY A 285 8.21 -15.51 2.52
C GLY A 285 9.32 -16.56 2.62
N ASP A 286 8.92 -17.83 2.78
CA ASP A 286 9.86 -18.95 2.81
C ASP A 286 10.59 -19.10 1.44
N PRO A 287 11.93 -19.04 1.41
CA PRO A 287 12.71 -19.20 0.19
C PRO A 287 12.40 -20.50 -0.59
N ALA A 288 11.96 -21.56 0.08
CA ALA A 288 11.58 -22.83 -0.55
C ALA A 288 10.35 -22.71 -1.45
N LEU A 289 9.49 -21.70 -1.24
CA LEU A 289 8.29 -21.47 -2.06
C LEU A 289 8.59 -20.72 -3.35
N ARG A 290 9.74 -20.03 -3.43
CA ARG A 290 10.09 -19.17 -4.55
C ARG A 290 10.02 -19.88 -5.92
N PRO A 291 10.51 -21.12 -6.10
CA PRO A 291 10.39 -21.82 -7.38
C PRO A 291 8.94 -22.07 -7.80
N ALA A 292 8.08 -22.50 -6.87
CA ALA A 292 6.66 -22.75 -7.13
C ALA A 292 5.93 -21.45 -7.52
N ILE A 293 6.20 -20.36 -6.78
CA ILE A 293 5.63 -19.04 -7.04
C ILE A 293 6.04 -18.50 -8.41
N LEU A 294 7.34 -18.56 -8.74
CA LEU A 294 7.83 -18.11 -10.04
C LEU A 294 7.24 -18.95 -11.18
N SER A 295 7.15 -20.27 -11.01
CA SER A 295 6.51 -21.14 -12.00
C SER A 295 5.04 -20.74 -12.24
N ALA A 296 4.29 -20.48 -11.17
CA ALA A 296 2.89 -20.09 -11.24
C ALA A 296 2.71 -18.74 -11.96
N LEU A 297 3.52 -17.73 -11.60
CA LEU A 297 3.45 -16.38 -12.19
C LEU A 297 3.85 -16.36 -13.67
N ARG A 298 4.91 -17.07 -14.06
CA ARG A 298 5.43 -17.06 -15.44
C ARG A 298 4.44 -17.61 -16.47
N GLY A 299 3.62 -18.59 -16.07
CA GLY A 299 2.63 -19.20 -16.96
C GLY A 299 1.35 -18.38 -17.15
N LEU A 300 1.10 -17.39 -16.27
CA LEU A 300 -0.18 -16.71 -16.19
C LEU A 300 -0.49 -15.76 -17.38
N PRO A 301 0.45 -14.90 -17.85
CA PRO A 301 0.16 -13.92 -18.90
C PRO A 301 -0.32 -14.52 -20.23
N ALA A 302 0.11 -15.74 -20.55
CA ALA A 302 -0.30 -16.42 -21.78
C ALA A 302 -1.80 -16.77 -21.79
N ARG A 303 -2.39 -16.97 -20.61
CA ARG A 303 -3.82 -17.31 -20.42
C ARG A 303 -4.67 -16.10 -20.07
N HIS A 304 -4.10 -15.18 -19.29
CA HIS A 304 -4.76 -13.98 -18.76
C HIS A 304 -3.94 -12.74 -19.14
N PRO A 305 -4.01 -12.29 -20.42
CA PRO A 305 -3.23 -11.15 -20.90
C PRO A 305 -3.63 -9.82 -20.25
N ASP A 306 -4.85 -9.75 -19.72
CA ASP A 306 -5.45 -8.63 -19.00
C ASP A 306 -4.83 -8.33 -17.62
N VAL A 307 -4.05 -9.27 -17.06
CA VAL A 307 -3.27 -9.07 -15.82
C VAL A 307 -1.76 -9.20 -16.04
N ALA A 308 -1.31 -9.15 -17.30
CA ALA A 308 0.10 -9.34 -17.65
C ALA A 308 1.02 -8.26 -17.01
N GLY A 309 0.52 -7.02 -16.85
CA GLY A 309 1.24 -5.94 -16.17
C GLY A 309 1.39 -6.19 -14.68
N SER A 310 0.33 -6.66 -14.02
CA SER A 310 0.32 -7.07 -12.62
C SER A 310 1.30 -8.21 -12.37
N VAL A 311 1.38 -9.20 -13.27
CA VAL A 311 2.40 -10.26 -13.23
C VAL A 311 3.81 -9.69 -13.38
N ALA A 312 4.01 -8.78 -14.34
CA ALA A 312 5.29 -8.12 -14.55
C ALA A 312 5.76 -7.38 -13.29
N ALA A 313 4.87 -6.61 -12.67
CA ALA A 313 5.15 -5.92 -11.41
C ALA A 313 5.44 -6.89 -10.26
N ALA A 314 4.75 -8.03 -10.17
CA ALA A 314 5.04 -9.07 -9.19
C ALA A 314 6.44 -9.67 -9.39
N LEU A 315 6.78 -10.08 -10.62
CA LEU A 315 8.10 -10.62 -10.95
C LEU A 315 9.21 -9.62 -10.68
N GLY A 316 9.02 -8.35 -11.06
CA GLY A 316 9.96 -7.26 -10.76
C GLY A 316 10.18 -7.07 -9.26
N ARG A 317 9.12 -7.10 -8.44
CA ARG A 317 9.22 -7.05 -6.97
C ARG A 317 9.98 -8.24 -6.37
N ILE A 318 9.84 -9.42 -6.97
CA ILE A 318 10.57 -10.64 -6.59
C ILE A 318 12.04 -10.57 -7.04
N GLY A 319 12.35 -9.71 -8.02
CA GLY A 319 13.68 -9.58 -8.63
C GLY A 319 13.90 -10.54 -9.82
N ASP A 320 12.84 -11.04 -10.44
CA ASP A 320 12.92 -11.91 -11.62
C ASP A 320 12.62 -11.13 -12.90
N PHE A 321 13.64 -10.88 -13.72
CA PHE A 321 13.52 -10.16 -14.99
C PHE A 321 13.52 -11.08 -16.23
N SER A 322 13.36 -12.39 -16.01
CA SER A 322 13.51 -13.42 -17.06
C SER A 322 12.38 -13.42 -18.09
N GLN A 323 11.26 -12.75 -17.82
CA GLN A 323 10.05 -12.80 -18.64
C GLN A 323 9.83 -11.57 -19.53
N ALA A 324 10.80 -10.65 -19.64
CA ALA A 324 10.64 -9.40 -20.38
C ALA A 324 10.10 -9.61 -21.81
N ASP A 325 10.76 -10.48 -22.58
CA ASP A 325 10.36 -10.76 -23.97
C ASP A 325 9.02 -11.51 -24.07
N ALA A 326 8.68 -12.33 -23.07
CA ALA A 326 7.40 -13.04 -23.04
C ALA A 326 6.24 -12.08 -22.78
N ILE A 327 6.41 -11.18 -21.81
CA ILE A 327 5.41 -10.17 -21.44
C ILE A 327 5.22 -9.15 -22.57
N GLU A 328 6.31 -8.68 -23.19
CA GLU A 328 6.23 -7.78 -24.34
C GLU A 328 5.43 -8.39 -25.49
N ARG A 329 5.68 -9.67 -25.82
CA ARG A 329 4.92 -10.38 -26.86
C ARG A 329 3.44 -10.51 -26.51
N VAL A 330 3.12 -10.90 -25.28
CA VAL A 330 1.72 -11.02 -24.81
C VAL A 330 0.97 -9.70 -24.98
N LEU A 331 1.59 -8.57 -24.62
CA LEU A 331 0.98 -7.26 -24.75
C LEU A 331 0.81 -6.82 -26.20
N LEU A 332 1.82 -7.04 -27.05
CA LEU A 332 1.70 -6.74 -28.49
C LEU A 332 0.59 -7.60 -29.14
N ASP A 333 0.47 -8.86 -28.75
CA ASP A 333 -0.58 -9.75 -29.25
C ASP A 333 -1.97 -9.35 -28.74
N ALA A 334 -2.07 -8.92 -27.48
CA ALA A 334 -3.32 -8.44 -26.91
C ALA A 334 -3.77 -7.14 -27.58
N ALA A 335 -2.86 -6.17 -27.75
CA ALA A 335 -3.13 -4.92 -28.46
C ALA A 335 -3.59 -5.16 -29.92
N ARG A 336 -2.98 -6.12 -30.62
CA ARG A 336 -3.36 -6.49 -32.00
C ARG A 336 -4.72 -7.18 -32.09
N ARG A 337 -5.03 -8.09 -31.16
CA ARG A 337 -6.26 -8.90 -31.20
C ARG A 337 -7.50 -8.15 -30.73
N HIS A 338 -7.34 -7.26 -29.74
CA HIS A 338 -8.49 -6.68 -29.07
C HIS A 338 -8.92 -5.30 -29.60
N GLY A 339 -8.07 -4.54 -30.29
CA GLY A 339 -8.41 -3.18 -30.73
C GLY A 339 -8.89 -2.22 -29.62
N ALA A 340 -8.89 -2.66 -28.35
CA ALA A 340 -9.59 -2.06 -27.23
C ALA A 340 -8.86 -2.33 -25.92
N GLU A 341 -8.61 -1.23 -25.19
CA GLU A 341 -8.59 -1.10 -23.73
C GLU A 341 -7.92 -2.21 -22.92
N LEU A 342 -6.63 -2.44 -23.16
CA LEU A 342 -5.78 -2.85 -22.04
C LEU A 342 -5.74 -1.69 -21.05
N ASP A 343 -5.98 -1.99 -19.77
CA ASP A 343 -5.87 -1.02 -18.70
C ASP A 343 -4.52 -0.31 -18.76
N ALA A 344 -4.53 1.03 -18.73
CA ALA A 344 -3.33 1.84 -18.77
C ALA A 344 -2.37 1.49 -17.62
N ALA A 345 -2.91 1.10 -16.45
CA ALA A 345 -2.09 0.66 -15.33
C ALA A 345 -1.34 -0.65 -15.64
N GLU A 346 -1.99 -1.61 -16.31
CA GLU A 346 -1.36 -2.88 -16.74
C GLU A 346 -0.27 -2.63 -17.78
N LEU A 347 -0.55 -1.77 -18.77
CA LEU A 347 0.45 -1.38 -19.78
C LEU A 347 1.67 -0.71 -19.14
N MET A 348 1.43 0.24 -18.23
CA MET A 348 2.50 0.96 -17.54
C MET A 348 3.35 0.00 -16.68
N ALA A 349 2.71 -0.87 -15.90
CA ALA A 349 3.41 -1.83 -15.05
C ALA A 349 4.33 -2.76 -15.85
N ALA A 350 3.87 -3.28 -16.98
CA ALA A 350 4.69 -4.09 -17.86
C ALA A 350 5.79 -3.30 -18.58
N ALA A 351 5.51 -2.07 -19.03
CA ALA A 351 6.53 -1.22 -19.64
C ALA A 351 7.68 -0.91 -18.66
N LEU A 352 7.36 -0.59 -17.41
CA LEU A 352 8.35 -0.38 -16.34
C LEU A 352 9.20 -1.63 -16.11
N TYR A 353 8.56 -2.80 -16.05
CA TYR A 353 9.26 -4.07 -15.89
C TYR A 353 10.23 -4.36 -17.05
N VAL A 354 9.76 -4.25 -18.30
CA VAL A 354 10.57 -4.52 -19.51
C VAL A 354 11.74 -3.54 -19.59
N ASN A 355 11.50 -2.24 -19.32
CA ASN A 355 12.56 -1.25 -19.31
C ASN A 355 13.62 -1.56 -18.23
N THR A 356 13.20 -1.92 -17.03
CA THR A 356 14.11 -2.30 -15.93
C THR A 356 14.93 -3.54 -16.30
N ALA A 357 14.29 -4.56 -16.89
CA ALA A 357 14.96 -5.76 -17.36
C ALA A 357 16.05 -5.47 -18.40
N ARG A 358 15.76 -4.59 -19.37
CA ARG A 358 16.72 -4.16 -20.39
C ARG A 358 17.91 -3.39 -19.81
N GLN A 359 17.65 -2.53 -18.82
CA GLN A 359 18.73 -1.82 -18.12
C GLN A 359 19.64 -2.78 -17.35
N ALA A 360 19.05 -3.80 -16.71
CA ALA A 360 19.81 -4.83 -15.99
C ALA A 360 20.65 -5.73 -16.93
N ALA A 361 20.21 -5.94 -18.17
CA ALA A 361 20.92 -6.76 -19.16
C ALA A 361 22.15 -6.06 -19.79
N GLY A 362 22.29 -4.74 -19.64
CA GLY A 362 23.34 -3.93 -20.28
C GLY A 362 23.16 -3.76 -21.80
N PRO A 363 23.95 -2.89 -22.46
CA PRO A 363 23.89 -2.73 -23.91
C PRO A 363 24.31 -4.04 -24.60
N ALA A 364 23.52 -4.49 -25.57
CA ALA A 364 23.87 -5.64 -26.40
C ALA A 364 25.28 -5.44 -26.99
N PRO A 365 26.17 -6.45 -26.97
CA PRO A 365 27.48 -6.34 -27.59
C PRO A 365 27.29 -5.97 -29.06
N LYS A 366 27.97 -4.91 -29.51
CA LYS A 366 27.97 -4.52 -30.92
C LYS A 366 28.38 -5.76 -31.73
N PRO A 367 27.64 -6.14 -32.78
CA PRO A 367 28.11 -7.20 -33.66
C PRO A 367 29.49 -6.77 -34.16
N HIS A 368 30.51 -7.57 -33.84
CA HIS A 368 31.84 -7.37 -34.42
C HIS A 368 31.66 -7.46 -35.92
N GLY A 369 31.66 -6.30 -36.57
CA GLY A 369 31.68 -6.21 -38.02
C GLY A 369 32.86 -7.04 -38.49
N ALA A 370 32.56 -8.06 -39.28
CA ALA A 370 33.54 -8.75 -40.09
C ALA A 370 34.15 -7.71 -41.04
N PHE A 371 35.29 -7.15 -40.64
CA PHE A 371 36.21 -6.55 -41.60
C PHE A 371 36.81 -7.71 -42.38
N ARG A 372 36.36 -7.87 -43.62
CA ARG A 372 37.13 -8.50 -44.69
C ARG A 372 37.80 -7.41 -45.50
#